data_AF-A0A3L8DAQ5-F1
#
_entry.id   AF-A0A3L8DAQ5-F1
#
_cell.length_a   1.000
_cell.length_b   1.000
_cell.length_c   1.000
_cell.angle_alpha   90.00
_cell.angle_beta   90.00
_cell.angle_gamma   90.00
#
_symmetry.space_group_name_H-M   'P 1'
#
loop_
_entity.id
_entity.type
_entity.pdbx_description
1 polymer ?
#
loop_
_entity_poly.entity_id
_entity_poly.type
_entity_poly.pdbx_seq_one_letter_code
_entity_poly.pdbx_strand_id
1 'polypeptide(L)'
;MGDPAYPLLDWLIKGYTKSTQLTSQEESFNVYLNAGRVCVEIAFGRLKARWRRLLKRSDLHYTYMPNVISACCVLHNILEAHKERYINAWDNIVQEAQSQLQQPQRTTARDLNNLNGSLMRDTLKDYLGANFQLRRTFLH
;
A
#
# COMPACT_ATOMS: atom_id res chain seq x y z
N MET A 1 -3.96 -2.82 2.96
CA MET A 1 -4.68 -1.57 2.62
C MET A 1 -4.84 -1.53 1.11
N GLY A 2 -6.07 -1.47 0.64
CA GLY A 2 -6.42 -1.50 -0.77
C GLY A 2 -6.57 -0.10 -1.37
N ASP A 3 -6.22 0.01 -2.65
CA ASP A 3 -6.64 1.11 -3.51
C ASP A 3 -8.17 1.09 -3.77
N PRO A 4 -8.83 2.23 -4.05
CA PRO A 4 -10.21 2.26 -4.54
C PRO A 4 -10.59 1.25 -5.63
N ALA A 5 -9.63 0.81 -6.46
CA ALA A 5 -9.85 -0.22 -7.47
C ALA A 5 -10.11 -1.64 -6.91
N TYR A 6 -9.70 -1.92 -5.66
CA TYR A 6 -9.89 -3.22 -5.02
C TYR A 6 -11.27 -3.36 -4.35
N PRO A 7 -11.78 -4.58 -4.17
CA PRO A 7 -12.93 -4.83 -3.30
C PRO A 7 -12.59 -4.56 -1.83
N LEU A 8 -13.61 -4.25 -1.03
CA LEU A 8 -13.52 -4.25 0.43
C LEU A 8 -13.76 -5.67 0.93
N LEU A 9 -12.75 -6.26 1.57
CA LEU A 9 -12.79 -7.64 2.08
C LEU A 9 -12.38 -7.68 3.54
N ASP A 10 -12.63 -8.80 4.21
CA ASP A 10 -12.37 -9.02 5.64
C ASP A 10 -10.88 -8.86 5.99
N TRP A 11 -10.02 -9.06 5.00
CA TRP A 11 -8.56 -8.91 5.08
C TRP A 11 -8.03 -7.70 4.29
N LEU A 12 -8.89 -6.94 3.60
CA LEU A 12 -8.50 -5.81 2.75
C LEU A 12 -9.40 -4.59 2.96
N ILE A 13 -8.93 -3.67 3.81
CA ILE A 13 -9.58 -2.37 4.04
C ILE A 13 -9.22 -1.38 2.93
N LYS A 14 -10.22 -0.66 2.41
CA LYS A 14 -10.08 0.48 1.49
C LYS A 14 -10.84 1.70 2.00
N GLY A 15 -10.47 2.88 1.52
CA GLY A 15 -11.11 4.14 1.91
C GLY A 15 -12.56 4.26 1.46
N TYR A 16 -13.27 5.23 2.03
CA TYR A 16 -14.59 5.65 1.55
C TYR A 16 -14.44 6.38 0.21
N THR A 17 -15.21 5.96 -0.79
CA THR A 17 -15.21 6.58 -2.14
C THR A 17 -16.10 7.80 -2.17
N LYS A 18 -15.67 8.87 -2.87
CA LYS A 18 -16.41 10.14 -3.04
C LYS A 18 -17.70 10.06 -3.87
N SER A 19 -18.33 8.89 -3.98
CA SER A 19 -19.60 8.75 -4.73
C SER A 19 -20.76 9.48 -4.05
N THR A 20 -20.59 9.84 -2.77
CA THR A 20 -21.49 10.66 -1.95
C THR A 20 -20.67 11.70 -1.19
N GLN A 21 -21.32 12.73 -0.63
CA GLN A 21 -20.65 13.60 0.34
C GLN A 21 -20.17 12.75 1.53
N LEU A 22 -18.88 12.79 1.80
CA LEU A 22 -18.28 12.08 2.92
C LEU A 22 -18.52 12.85 4.22
N THR A 23 -18.79 12.13 5.29
CA THR A 23 -18.81 12.71 6.64
C THR A 23 -17.40 13.10 7.07
N SER A 24 -17.28 14.03 8.02
CA SER A 24 -15.97 14.43 8.56
C SER A 24 -15.18 13.27 9.19
N GLN A 25 -15.87 12.24 9.71
CA GLN A 25 -15.24 11.03 10.23
C GLN A 25 -14.70 10.12 9.12
N GLU A 26 -15.44 9.95 8.01
CA GLU A 26 -14.99 9.19 6.85
C GLU A 26 -13.81 9.87 6.13
N GLU A 27 -13.82 11.20 6.03
CA GLU A 27 -12.68 11.97 5.51
C GLU A 27 -11.45 11.78 6.39
N SER A 28 -11.61 11.91 7.71
CA SER A 28 -10.52 11.69 8.67
C SER A 28 -9.97 10.27 8.58
N PHE A 29 -10.84 9.26 8.48
CA PHE A 29 -10.44 7.87 8.26
C PHE A 29 -9.61 7.72 6.98
N ASN A 30 -10.04 8.31 5.87
CA ASN A 30 -9.31 8.29 4.61
C ASN A 30 -7.92 8.93 4.74
N VAL A 31 -7.78 10.02 5.52
CA VAL A 31 -6.47 10.63 5.80
C VAL A 31 -5.55 9.66 6.54
N TYR A 32 -6.03 9.02 7.60
CA TYR A 32 -5.24 8.03 8.34
C TYR A 32 -4.85 6.83 7.48
N LEU A 33 -5.80 6.30 6.72
CA LEU A 33 -5.55 5.19 5.79
C LEU A 33 -4.50 5.58 4.74
N ASN A 34 -4.61 6.78 4.16
CA ASN A 34 -3.66 7.25 3.16
C ASN A 34 -2.26 7.46 3.73
N ALA A 35 -2.14 7.99 4.96
CA ALA A 35 -0.85 8.10 5.64
C ALA A 35 -0.18 6.73 5.82
N GLY A 36 -0.96 5.71 6.21
CA GLY A 36 -0.49 4.32 6.27
C GLY A 36 -0.05 3.81 4.90
N ARG A 37 -0.82 4.07 3.84
CA ARG A 37 -0.47 3.70 2.46
C ARG A 37 0.84 4.33 2.00
N VAL A 38 1.05 5.61 2.26
CA VAL A 38 2.30 6.31 1.92
C VAL A 38 3.51 5.65 2.59
N CYS A 39 3.39 5.30 3.88
CA CYS A 39 4.47 4.59 4.59
C CYS A 39 4.77 3.23 3.93
N VAL A 40 3.74 2.47 3.58
CA VAL A 40 3.88 1.17 2.89
C VAL A 40 4.49 1.33 1.49
N GLU A 41 4.04 2.32 0.72
CA GLU A 41 4.55 2.61 -0.63
C GLU A 41 6.03 3.01 -0.59
N ILE A 42 6.44 3.83 0.38
CA ILE A 42 7.84 4.19 0.61
C ILE A 42 8.67 2.95 0.98
N ALA A 43 8.20 2.11 1.90
CA ALA A 43 8.92 0.90 2.32
C ALA A 43 9.13 -0.07 1.15
N PHE A 44 8.07 -0.39 0.40
CA PHE A 44 8.18 -1.25 -0.79
C PHE A 44 8.97 -0.60 -1.92
N GLY A 45 8.91 0.73 -2.07
CA GLY A 45 9.75 1.49 -3.00
C GLY A 45 11.23 1.29 -2.70
N ARG A 46 11.63 1.53 -1.45
CA ARG A 46 13.01 1.36 -0.98
C ARG A 46 13.49 -0.08 -1.08
N LEU A 47 12.64 -1.05 -0.74
CA LEU A 47 12.92 -2.48 -0.93
C LEU A 47 13.23 -2.77 -2.41
N LYS A 48 12.35 -2.41 -3.34
CA LYS A 48 12.59 -2.67 -4.76
C LYS A 48 13.85 -1.98 -5.29
N ALA A 49 14.09 -0.74 -4.85
CA ALA A 49 15.26 0.06 -5.21
C ALA A 49 16.58 -0.60 -4.77
N ARG A 50 16.65 -1.09 -3.52
CA ARG A 50 17.83 -1.77 -2.97
C ARG A 50 18.03 -3.16 -3.60
N TRP A 51 16.98 -3.96 -3.72
CA TRP A 51 17.04 -5.32 -4.29
C TRP A 51 16.50 -5.34 -5.71
N ARG A 52 17.29 -4.83 -6.66
CA ARG A 52 16.95 -4.73 -8.10
C ARG A 52 16.46 -6.03 -8.74
N ARG A 53 16.79 -7.19 -8.17
CA ARG A 53 16.25 -8.49 -8.62
C ARG A 53 14.73 -8.53 -8.56
N LEU A 54 14.10 -7.83 -7.61
CA LEU A 54 12.64 -7.73 -7.48
C LEU A 54 11.99 -6.86 -8.56
N LEU A 55 12.76 -6.07 -9.31
CA LEU A 55 12.27 -5.21 -10.39
C LEU A 55 12.29 -5.90 -11.76
N LYS A 56 12.93 -7.05 -11.89
CA LYS A 56 13.09 -7.77 -13.15
C LYS A 56 12.27 -9.05 -13.15
N ARG A 57 11.96 -9.55 -14.35
CA ARG A 57 11.48 -10.93 -14.49
C ARG A 57 12.55 -11.86 -13.91
N SER A 58 12.12 -12.83 -13.10
CA SER A 58 13.05 -13.81 -12.55
C SER A 58 13.19 -14.98 -13.50
N ASP A 59 14.43 -15.36 -13.77
CA ASP A 59 14.76 -16.58 -14.51
C ASP A 59 14.79 -17.82 -13.59
N LEU A 60 14.52 -17.63 -12.29
CA LEU A 60 14.41 -18.70 -11.32
C LEU A 60 13.02 -19.35 -11.40
N HIS A 61 12.97 -20.65 -11.12
CA HIS A 61 11.69 -21.36 -11.00
C HIS A 61 10.82 -20.70 -9.92
N TYR A 62 9.53 -20.49 -10.22
CA TYR A 62 8.63 -19.67 -9.41
C TYR A 62 8.52 -20.14 -7.94
N THR A 63 8.74 -21.42 -7.67
CA THR A 63 8.76 -22.00 -6.31
C THR A 63 9.84 -21.40 -5.41
N TYR A 64 10.92 -20.84 -5.97
CA TYR A 64 11.98 -20.18 -5.20
C TYR A 64 11.71 -18.70 -4.94
N MET A 65 10.74 -18.09 -5.64
CA MET A 65 10.41 -16.67 -5.48
C MET A 65 10.02 -16.27 -4.06
N PRO A 66 9.20 -17.04 -3.32
CA PRO A 66 8.91 -16.71 -1.93
C PRO A 66 10.18 -16.59 -1.07
N ASN A 67 11.16 -17.49 -1.26
CA ASN A 67 12.41 -17.46 -0.49
C ASN A 67 13.26 -16.24 -0.83
N VAL A 68 13.36 -15.90 -2.12
CA VAL A 68 14.09 -14.70 -2.57
C VAL A 68 13.44 -13.43 -2.02
N ILE A 69 12.12 -13.31 -2.10
CA ILE A 69 11.37 -12.15 -1.58
C ILE A 69 11.56 -12.05 -0.07
N SER A 70 11.39 -13.15 0.66
CA SER A 70 11.57 -13.21 2.12
C SER A 70 12.98 -12.79 2.53
N ALA A 71 14.01 -13.30 1.85
CA ALA A 71 15.40 -12.92 2.12
C ALA A 71 15.63 -11.41 1.88
N CYS A 72 15.10 -10.85 0.79
CA CYS A 72 15.15 -9.41 0.53
C CYS A 72 14.46 -8.60 1.65
N CYS A 73 13.27 -9.02 2.09
CA CYS A 73 12.55 -8.35 3.17
C CYS A 73 13.31 -8.39 4.50
N VAL A 74 13.87 -9.55 4.88
CA VAL A 74 14.66 -9.69 6.12
C VAL A 74 15.90 -8.80 6.08
N LEU A 75 16.67 -8.86 5.00
CA LEU A 75 17.86 -8.03 4.83
C LEU A 75 17.50 -6.54 4.81
N HIS A 76 16.39 -6.16 4.18
CA HIS A 76 15.88 -4.80 4.21
C HIS A 76 15.60 -4.30 5.61
N ASN A 77 14.84 -5.08 6.38
CA ASN A 77 14.48 -4.70 7.74
C ASN A 77 15.72 -4.55 8.62
N ILE A 78 16.74 -5.40 8.45
CA ILE A 78 18.03 -5.26 9.14
C ILE A 78 18.69 -3.93 8.77
N LEU A 79 18.80 -3.61 7.48
CA LEU A 79 19.43 -2.36 7.03
C LEU A 79 18.66 -1.11 7.50
N GLU A 80 17.33 -1.12 7.45
CA GLU A 80 16.53 0.00 7.95
C GLU A 80 16.66 0.15 9.48
N ALA A 81 16.71 -0.95 10.24
CA ALA A 81 16.91 -0.92 11.69
C ALA A 81 18.28 -0.32 12.07
N HIS A 82 19.32 -0.59 11.29
CA HIS A 82 20.65 0.00 11.46
C HIS A 82 20.77 1.41 10.86
N LYS A 83 19.69 1.97 10.29
CA LYS A 83 19.67 3.26 9.59
C LYS A 83 20.73 3.35 8.49
N GLU A 84 20.99 2.22 7.84
CA GLU A 84 21.97 2.13 6.76
C GLU A 84 21.59 3.02 5.60
N ARG A 85 22.61 3.67 5.02
CA ARG A 85 22.41 4.71 4.00
C ARG A 85 21.54 4.20 2.87
N TYR A 86 20.52 4.98 2.53
CA TYR A 86 19.75 4.81 1.30
C TYR A 86 20.31 5.73 0.24
N ILE A 87 20.48 5.22 -0.98
CA ILE A 87 20.97 5.99 -2.12
C ILE A 87 19.76 6.39 -2.96
N ASN A 88 19.37 7.67 -2.91
CA ASN A 88 18.21 8.20 -3.64
C ASN A 88 18.30 7.96 -5.15
N ALA A 89 19.51 7.86 -5.72
CA ALA A 89 19.70 7.52 -7.13
C ALA A 89 19.12 6.13 -7.51
N TRP A 90 18.88 5.24 -6.53
CA TRP A 90 18.19 3.97 -6.79
C TRP A 90 16.72 4.15 -7.16
N ASP A 91 16.08 5.25 -6.80
CA ASP A 91 14.68 5.53 -7.19
C ASP A 91 14.55 5.66 -8.71
N ASN A 92 15.54 6.25 -9.38
CA ASN A 92 15.57 6.37 -10.85
C ASN A 92 15.49 5.01 -11.54
N ILE A 93 16.16 4.01 -10.97
CA ILE A 93 16.19 2.64 -11.50
C ILE A 93 14.82 1.97 -11.36
N VAL A 94 14.10 2.26 -10.26
CA VAL A 94 12.73 1.79 -10.08
C VAL A 94 11.82 2.38 -11.15
N GLN A 95 11.91 3.69 -11.39
CA GLN A 95 11.11 4.38 -12.40
C GLN A 95 11.37 3.83 -13.81
N GLU A 96 12.64 3.65 -14.18
CA GLU A 96 13.04 3.05 -15.45
C GLU A 96 12.47 1.63 -15.60
N ALA A 97 12.64 0.77 -14.59
CA ALA A 97 12.11 -0.60 -14.63
C ALA A 97 10.58 -0.65 -14.75
N GLN A 98 9.87 0.24 -14.06
CA GLN A 98 8.41 0.33 -14.12
C GLN A 98 7.90 0.77 -15.51
N SER A 99 8.66 1.61 -16.22
CA SER A 99 8.33 1.99 -17.60
C SER A 99 8.46 0.82 -18.58
N GLN A 100 9.46 -0.06 -18.38
CA GLN A 100 9.76 -1.18 -19.29
C GLN A 100 8.86 -2.39 -19.05
N LEU A 101 8.42 -2.60 -17.80
CA LEU A 101 7.60 -3.74 -17.40
C LEU A 101 6.26 -3.26 -16.84
N GLN A 102 5.34 -2.87 -17.73
CA GLN A 102 3.99 -2.49 -17.33
C GLN A 102 3.27 -3.67 -16.66
N GLN A 103 2.73 -3.43 -15.46
CA GLN A 103 1.85 -4.38 -14.81
C GLN A 103 0.54 -4.50 -15.61
N PRO A 104 -0.08 -5.68 -15.66
CA PRO A 104 -1.37 -5.85 -16.31
C PRO A 104 -2.41 -4.89 -15.71
N GLN A 105 -3.27 -4.33 -16.57
CA GLN A 105 -4.33 -3.43 -16.11
C GLN A 105 -5.29 -4.18 -15.19
N ARG A 106 -5.59 -3.56 -14.04
CA ARG A 106 -6.48 -4.14 -13.03
C ARG A 106 -7.92 -3.90 -13.45
N THR A 107 -8.69 -4.96 -13.68
CA THR A 107 -10.15 -4.89 -13.76
C THR A 107 -10.70 -4.51 -12.38
N THR A 108 -11.62 -3.55 -12.35
CA THR A 108 -12.24 -3.09 -11.10
C THR A 108 -13.18 -4.17 -10.56
N ALA A 109 -12.82 -4.82 -9.45
CA ALA A 109 -13.64 -5.87 -8.84
C ALA A 109 -14.55 -5.30 -7.73
N ARG A 110 -15.29 -4.22 -8.01
CA ARG A 110 -16.14 -3.53 -7.01
C ARG A 110 -17.28 -4.40 -6.50
N ASP A 111 -17.71 -5.38 -7.30
CA ASP A 111 -18.86 -6.24 -7.03
C ASP A 111 -18.58 -7.32 -5.95
N LEU A 112 -17.33 -7.43 -5.48
CA LEU A 112 -16.91 -8.38 -4.45
C LEU A 112 -16.82 -7.76 -3.05
N ASN A 113 -17.42 -6.60 -2.80
CA ASN A 113 -17.38 -6.02 -1.46
C ASN A 113 -18.13 -6.93 -0.46
N ASN A 114 -17.45 -7.33 0.62
CA ASN A 114 -18.06 -8.12 1.69
C ASN A 114 -18.66 -7.20 2.77
N LEU A 115 -19.80 -7.60 3.32
CA LEU A 115 -20.47 -6.93 4.43
C LEU A 115 -19.57 -6.82 5.66
N ASN A 116 -18.83 -7.89 5.99
CA ASN A 116 -17.89 -7.91 7.11
C ASN A 116 -16.78 -6.86 6.95
N GLY A 117 -16.22 -6.71 5.74
CA GLY A 117 -15.22 -5.68 5.45
C GLY A 117 -15.74 -4.26 5.67
N SER A 118 -17.01 -4.00 5.34
CA SER A 118 -17.68 -2.71 5.64
C SER A 118 -17.79 -2.48 7.15
N LEU A 119 -18.29 -3.48 7.89
CA LEU A 119 -18.44 -3.39 9.35
C LEU A 119 -17.11 -3.12 10.06
N MET A 120 -16.04 -3.83 9.67
CA MET A 120 -14.70 -3.61 10.23
C MET A 120 -14.20 -2.20 9.95
N ARG A 121 -14.40 -1.70 8.72
CA ARG A 121 -14.00 -0.33 8.35
C ARG A 121 -14.78 0.71 9.16
N ASP A 122 -16.09 0.54 9.29
CA ASP A 122 -16.93 1.47 10.06
C ASP A 122 -16.56 1.46 11.54
N THR A 123 -16.33 0.29 12.13
CA THR A 123 -15.85 0.17 13.51
C THR A 123 -14.52 0.90 13.72
N LEU A 124 -13.57 0.75 12.79
CA LEU A 124 -12.28 1.45 12.84
C LEU A 124 -12.44 2.97 12.65
N LYS A 125 -13.33 3.41 11.76
CA LYS A 125 -13.66 4.83 11.58
C LYS A 125 -14.22 5.42 12.87
N ASP A 126 -15.17 4.74 13.51
CA ASP A 126 -15.80 5.21 14.74
C ASP A 126 -14.78 5.27 15.89
N TYR A 127 -13.96 4.23 16.03
CA TYR A 127 -12.87 4.21 17.00
C TYR A 127 -11.89 5.37 16.78
N LEU A 128 -11.43 5.58 15.53
CA LEU A 128 -10.50 6.66 15.22
C LEU A 128 -11.11 8.04 15.44
N GLY A 129 -12.39 8.22 15.09
CA GLY A 129 -13.12 9.47 15.29
C GLY A 129 -13.39 9.80 16.75
N ALA A 130 -13.52 8.79 17.61
CA ALA A 130 -13.70 8.97 19.05
C ALA A 130 -12.38 9.20 19.80
N ASN A 131 -11.26 8.64 19.32
CA ASN A 131 -9.99 8.62 20.06
C ASN A 131 -8.93 9.60 19.51
N PHE A 132 -9.10 10.14 18.30
CA PHE A 132 -8.13 11.03 17.68
C PHE A 132 -8.81 12.25 17.06
N GLN A 133 -8.06 13.35 16.93
CA GLN A 133 -8.57 14.56 16.26
C GLN A 133 -8.93 14.25 14.81
N LEU A 134 -10.08 14.76 14.38
CA LEU A 134 -10.53 14.65 13.01
C LEU A 134 -9.60 15.43 12.10
N ARG A 135 -9.08 14.74 11.07
CA ARG A 135 -8.24 15.33 10.04
C ARG A 135 -9.06 15.57 8.78
N ARG A 136 -8.78 16.67 8.08
CA ARG A 136 -9.32 16.93 6.75
C ARG A 136 -8.21 16.90 5.73
N THR A 137 -8.50 16.33 4.56
CA THR A 137 -7.64 16.42 3.39
C THR A 137 -7.71 17.85 2.84
N PHE A 138 -6.61 18.59 2.83
CA PHE A 138 -6.50 19.92 2.16
C PHE A 138 -6.37 19.79 0.64
N LEU A 139 -7.12 18.88 0.01
CA LEU A 139 -7.16 18.78 -1.44
C LEU A 139 -8.17 19.80 -1.97
N HIS A 140 -7.68 21.02 -2.22
CA HIS A 140 -8.29 21.99 -3.13
C HIS A 140 -7.92 21.66 -4.57
#